data_AF-A0A497QNL6-F1
#
_entry.id   AF-A0A497QNL6-F1
#
_cell.length_a   1.000
_cell.length_b   1.000
_cell.length_c   1.000
_cell.angle_alpha   90.00
_cell.angle_beta   90.00
_cell.angle_gamma   90.00
#
_symmetry.space_group_name_H-M   'P 1'
#
loop_
_entity.id
_entity.type
_entity.pdbx_description
1 polymer ?
#
loop_
_entity_poly.entity_id
_entity_poly.type
_entity_poly.pdbx_seq_one_letter_code
_entity_poly.pdbx_strand_id
1 'polypeptide(L)'
;MASIWLGTVMILLPFIAALLLLIIAKWKADTTGFVMWVFVVIMALTYFKTDAGVVFLASIAGFIKSYPIALMVCTSIFMITYMQKTGALDRIIVAFKTLGGEGKEPFQIMFINIGLGCFLVSIGATPVTMLPPIMVALGYSSMAAVALPAIGYDPLTTFALLAIPAVIFQSVISKLFGGAFPTLAESGF
;
A
#
# COMPACT_ATOMS: atom_id res chain seq x y z
N MET A 1 -21.42 -23.12 -15.39
CA MET A 1 -20.43 -22.19 -15.96
C MET A 1 -20.89 -20.72 -15.90
N ALA A 2 -22.10 -20.35 -16.33
CA ALA A 2 -22.57 -18.95 -16.30
C ALA A 2 -22.60 -18.30 -14.89
N SER A 3 -22.87 -19.08 -13.84
CA SER A 3 -22.88 -18.59 -12.45
C SER A 3 -21.50 -18.19 -11.92
N ILE A 4 -20.43 -18.85 -12.36
CA ILE A 4 -19.06 -18.56 -11.95
C ILE A 4 -18.61 -17.24 -12.58
N TRP A 5 -18.91 -17.04 -13.87
CA TRP A 5 -18.62 -15.79 -14.58
C TRP A 5 -19.35 -14.59 -13.96
N LEU A 6 -20.62 -14.74 -13.59
CA LEU A 6 -21.38 -13.68 -12.90
C LEU A 6 -20.79 -13.37 -11.51
N GLY A 7 -20.36 -14.39 -10.77
CA GLY A 7 -19.69 -14.19 -9.48
C GLY A 7 -18.38 -13.43 -9.61
N THR A 8 -17.54 -13.77 -10.59
CA THR A 8 -16.26 -13.08 -10.84
C THR A 8 -16.46 -11.60 -11.20
N VAL A 9 -17.44 -11.30 -12.06
CA VAL A 9 -17.76 -9.91 -12.46
C VAL A 9 -18.20 -9.10 -11.25
N MET A 10 -19.01 -9.67 -10.36
CA MET A 10 -19.47 -8.97 -9.16
C MET A 10 -18.39 -8.78 -8.10
N ILE A 11 -17.42 -9.69 -7.99
CA ILE A 11 -16.26 -9.49 -7.10
C ILE A 11 -15.37 -8.34 -7.61
N LEU A 12 -15.23 -8.20 -8.93
CA LEU A 12 -14.41 -7.13 -9.53
C LEU A 12 -15.08 -5.75 -9.52
N LEU A 13 -16.41 -5.73 -9.50
CA LEU A 13 -17.23 -4.51 -9.54
C LEU A 13 -16.87 -3.46 -8.46
N PRO A 14 -16.69 -3.80 -7.16
CA PRO A 14 -16.31 -2.82 -6.14
C PRO A 14 -14.91 -2.23 -6.38
N PHE A 15 -13.97 -2.99 -6.94
CA PHE A 15 -12.64 -2.48 -7.28
C PHE A 15 -12.70 -1.50 -8.47
N ILE A 16 -13.45 -1.86 -9.51
CA ILE A 16 -13.65 -0.99 -10.67
C ILE A 16 -14.39 0.28 -10.26
N ALA A 17 -15.45 0.15 -9.47
CA ALA A 17 -16.19 1.30 -8.97
C ALA A 17 -15.31 2.20 -8.07
N ALA A 18 -14.34 1.65 -7.34
CA ALA A 18 -13.43 2.43 -6.48
C ALA A 18 -12.47 3.25 -7.34
N LEU A 19 -11.93 2.63 -8.39
CA LEU A 19 -11.12 3.32 -9.39
C LEU A 19 -11.92 4.43 -10.09
N LEU A 20 -13.18 4.16 -10.48
CA LEU A 20 -14.03 5.17 -11.11
C LEU A 20 -14.34 6.34 -10.17
N LEU A 21 -14.64 6.09 -8.90
CA LEU A 21 -14.87 7.15 -7.91
C LEU A 21 -13.61 7.99 -7.66
N LEU A 22 -12.43 7.37 -7.61
CA LEU A 22 -11.17 8.09 -7.38
C LEU A 22 -10.72 8.89 -8.61
N ILE A 23 -10.87 8.33 -9.81
CA ILE A 23 -10.40 8.97 -11.05
C ILE A 23 -11.38 10.02 -11.55
N ILE A 24 -12.68 9.68 -11.58
CA ILE A 24 -13.71 10.54 -12.18
C ILE A 24 -14.28 11.50 -11.15
N ALA A 25 -14.74 10.99 -10.01
CA ALA A 25 -15.38 11.82 -8.98
C ALA A 25 -14.35 12.58 -8.11
N LYS A 26 -13.06 12.19 -8.16
CA LYS A 26 -11.96 12.79 -7.38
C LYS A 26 -12.26 12.91 -5.89
N TRP A 27 -13.03 11.95 -5.36
CA TRP A 27 -13.39 11.93 -3.95
C TRP A 27 -12.18 11.57 -3.09
N LYS A 28 -12.20 12.03 -1.83
CA LYS A 28 -11.18 11.67 -0.85
C LYS A 28 -11.18 10.15 -0.66
N ALA A 29 -10.00 9.57 -0.50
CA ALA A 29 -9.83 8.13 -0.30
C ALA A 29 -10.71 7.60 0.86
N ASP A 30 -10.83 8.36 1.96
CA ASP A 30 -11.67 8.01 3.11
C ASP A 30 -13.15 7.86 2.74
N THR A 31 -13.70 8.84 2.00
CA THR A 31 -15.10 8.82 1.59
C THR A 31 -15.39 7.69 0.61
N THR A 32 -14.47 7.44 -0.33
CA THR A 32 -14.60 6.32 -1.27
C THR A 32 -14.54 4.98 -0.54
N GLY A 33 -13.65 4.83 0.46
CA GLY A 33 -13.54 3.63 1.27
C GLY A 33 -14.83 3.31 2.03
N PHE A 34 -15.44 4.31 2.67
CA PHE A 34 -16.70 4.12 3.39
C PHE A 34 -17.86 3.73 2.46
N VAL A 35 -18.01 4.44 1.34
CA VAL A 35 -19.05 4.14 0.34
C VAL A 35 -18.87 2.72 -0.22
N MET A 36 -17.63 2.30 -0.47
CA MET A 36 -17.36 0.95 -0.95
C MET A 36 -17.57 -0.13 0.08
N TRP A 37 -17.27 0.12 1.35
CA TRP A 37 -17.61 -0.81 2.40
C TRP A 37 -19.12 -1.05 2.46
N VAL A 38 -19.94 0.02 2.42
CA VAL A 38 -21.41 -0.11 2.38
C VAL A 38 -21.85 -0.89 1.14
N PHE A 39 -21.28 -0.59 -0.02
CA PHE A 39 -21.59 -1.27 -1.27
C PHE A 39 -21.28 -2.78 -1.21
N VAL A 40 -20.11 -3.16 -0.67
CA VAL A 40 -19.71 -4.57 -0.50
C VAL A 40 -20.61 -5.29 0.50
N VAL A 41 -21.00 -4.63 1.60
CA VAL A 41 -21.94 -5.20 2.58
C VAL A 41 -23.31 -5.50 1.93
N ILE A 42 -23.84 -4.55 1.15
CA ILE A 42 -25.11 -4.74 0.44
C ILE A 42 -25.01 -5.90 -0.55
N MET A 43 -23.92 -5.98 -1.33
CA MET A 43 -23.71 -7.08 -2.27
C MET A 43 -23.57 -8.43 -1.56
N ALA A 44 -22.87 -8.49 -0.42
CA ALA A 44 -22.69 -9.73 0.34
C ALA A 44 -24.03 -10.29 0.86
N LEU A 45 -24.92 -9.42 1.34
CA LEU A 45 -26.23 -9.81 1.86
C LEU A 45 -27.22 -10.18 0.74
N THR A 46 -27.26 -9.39 -0.34
CA THR A 46 -28.27 -9.55 -1.40
C THR A 46 -27.90 -10.63 -2.43
N TYR A 47 -26.65 -10.64 -2.88
CA TYR A 47 -26.23 -11.47 -4.00
C TYR A 47 -25.57 -12.78 -3.56
N PHE A 48 -24.68 -12.72 -2.56
CA PHE A 48 -23.99 -13.91 -2.03
C PHE A 48 -24.77 -14.62 -0.93
N LYS A 49 -25.90 -14.06 -0.47
CA LYS A 49 -26.75 -14.58 0.62
C LYS A 49 -25.92 -14.99 1.85
N THR A 50 -24.88 -14.20 2.15
CA THR A 50 -24.02 -14.48 3.30
C THR A 50 -24.75 -14.12 4.58
N ASP A 51 -24.61 -14.95 5.61
CA ASP A 51 -25.20 -14.69 6.92
C ASP A 51 -24.73 -13.33 7.48
N ALA A 52 -25.66 -12.56 8.05
CA ALA A 52 -25.38 -11.22 8.56
C ALA A 52 -24.31 -11.23 9.67
N GLY A 53 -24.23 -12.31 10.46
CA GLY A 53 -23.20 -12.49 11.47
C GLY A 53 -21.81 -12.61 10.86
N VAL A 54 -21.66 -13.29 9.72
CA VAL A 54 -20.37 -13.44 9.02
C VAL A 54 -19.93 -12.10 8.42
N VAL A 55 -20.84 -11.33 7.84
CA VAL A 55 -20.52 -10.00 7.27
C VAL A 55 -20.06 -9.04 8.35
N PHE A 56 -20.71 -9.06 9.51
CA PHE A 56 -20.33 -8.21 10.66
C PHE A 56 -18.98 -8.64 11.26
N LEU A 57 -18.78 -9.95 11.46
CA LEU A 57 -17.52 -10.50 11.95
C LEU A 57 -16.36 -10.19 10.99
N ALA A 58 -16.58 -10.30 9.69
CA ALA A 58 -15.59 -9.96 8.66
C ALA A 58 -15.24 -8.47 8.68
N SER A 59 -16.22 -7.60 8.92
CA SER A 59 -15.99 -6.14 9.03
C SER A 59 -15.16 -5.81 10.27
N ILE A 60 -15.44 -6.43 11.43
CA ILE A 60 -14.64 -6.27 12.64
C ILE A 60 -13.22 -6.83 12.44
N ALA A 61 -13.11 -8.00 11.84
CA ALA A 61 -11.81 -8.60 11.52
C ALA A 61 -10.99 -7.70 10.59
N GLY A 62 -11.63 -7.05 9.61
CA GLY A 62 -11.03 -6.04 8.76
C GLY A 62 -10.51 -4.84 9.57
N PHE A 63 -11.35 -4.29 10.44
CA PHE A 63 -10.97 -3.16 11.30
C PHE A 63 -9.75 -3.47 12.18
N ILE A 64 -9.74 -4.65 12.82
CA ILE A 64 -8.59 -5.10 13.65
C ILE A 64 -7.34 -5.27 12.79
N LYS A 65 -7.47 -5.84 11.58
CA LYS A 65 -6.34 -6.02 10.65
C LYS A 65 -5.77 -4.71 10.11
N SER A 66 -6.56 -3.63 10.08
CA SER A 66 -6.09 -2.30 9.68
C SER A 66 -5.35 -1.54 10.79
N TYR A 67 -5.46 -1.98 12.04
CA TYR A 67 -4.85 -1.31 13.19
C TYR A 67 -3.31 -1.14 13.09
N PRO A 68 -2.53 -2.15 12.66
CA PRO A 68 -1.08 -1.99 12.48
C PRO A 68 -0.71 -0.89 11.49
N ILE A 69 -1.49 -0.72 10.42
CA ILE A 69 -1.26 0.32 9.41
C ILE A 69 -1.48 1.70 10.02
N ALA A 70 -2.55 1.89 10.79
CA ALA A 70 -2.84 3.15 11.46
C ALA A 70 -1.73 3.53 12.47
N LEU A 71 -1.28 2.57 13.30
CA LEU A 71 -0.17 2.79 14.23
C LEU A 71 1.13 3.17 13.52
N MET A 72 1.43 2.49 12.42
CA MET A 72 2.63 2.77 11.64
C MET A 72 2.60 4.18 11.03
N VAL A 73 1.45 4.66 10.55
CA VAL A 73 1.30 6.05 10.08
C VAL A 73 1.49 7.05 11.22
N CYS A 74 0.85 6.84 12.37
CA CYS A 74 1.02 7.69 13.56
C CYS A 74 2.49 7.79 13.99
N THR A 75 3.18 6.66 14.02
CA THR A 75 4.60 6.58 14.42
C THR A 75 5.51 7.24 13.38
N SER A 76 5.20 7.09 12.09
CA SER A 76 5.92 7.75 10.99
C SER A 76 5.81 9.27 11.08
N ILE A 77 4.60 9.80 11.34
CA ILE A 77 4.38 11.25 11.51
C ILE A 77 5.18 11.78 12.71
N PHE A 78 5.17 11.04 13.83
CA PHE A 78 5.97 11.38 15.01
C PHE A 78 7.47 11.42 14.69
N MET A 79 7.98 10.40 13.99
CA MET A 79 9.38 10.32 13.55
C MET A 79 9.78 11.49 12.64
N ILE A 80 8.97 11.82 11.62
CA ILE A 80 9.23 12.99 10.74
C ILE A 80 9.30 14.27 11.58
N THR A 81 8.33 14.48 12.47
CA THR A 81 8.25 15.69 13.30
C THR A 81 9.47 15.81 14.21
N TYR A 82 9.93 14.70 14.80
CA TYR A 82 11.14 14.66 15.60
C TYR A 82 12.40 14.97 14.77
N MET A 83 12.52 14.40 13.57
CA MET A 83 13.64 14.66 12.66
C MET A 83 13.66 16.11 12.16
N GLN A 84 12.51 16.74 12.00
CA GLN A 84 12.39 18.17 11.69
C GLN A 84 12.88 19.03 12.85
N LYS A 85 12.46 18.74 14.09
CA LYS A 85 12.86 19.50 15.29
C LYS A 85 14.35 19.38 15.63
N THR A 86 14.97 18.25 15.29
CA THR A 86 16.40 17.99 15.55
C THR A 86 17.32 18.48 14.42
N GLY A 87 16.76 18.98 13.30
CA GLY A 87 17.53 19.34 12.10
C GLY A 87 18.18 18.14 11.38
N ALA A 88 17.83 16.91 11.77
CA ALA A 88 18.32 15.70 11.13
C ALA A 88 17.80 15.59 9.69
N LEU A 89 16.57 16.04 9.45
CA LEU A 89 15.99 16.09 8.11
C LEU A 89 16.82 17.00 7.18
N ASP A 90 17.26 18.16 7.66
CA ASP A 90 18.07 19.10 6.87
C ASP A 90 19.44 18.53 6.50
N ARG A 91 20.07 17.76 7.40
CA ARG A 91 21.32 17.06 7.11
C ARG A 91 21.14 16.00 6.02
N ILE A 92 20.05 15.24 6.08
CA ILE A 92 19.70 14.25 5.06
C ILE A 92 19.49 14.95 3.71
N ILE A 93 18.80 16.10 3.70
CA ILE A 93 18.58 16.91 2.50
C ILE A 93 19.90 17.38 1.89
N VAL A 94 20.84 17.90 2.71
CA VAL A 94 22.16 18.34 2.24
C VAL A 94 22.94 17.16 1.64
N ALA A 95 22.92 15.99 2.28
CA ALA A 95 23.55 14.77 1.76
C ALA A 95 22.95 14.34 0.40
N PHE A 96 21.63 14.44 0.24
CA PHE A 96 20.96 14.16 -1.04
C PHE A 96 21.26 15.20 -2.11
N LYS A 97 21.42 16.47 -1.76
CA LYS A 97 21.84 17.52 -2.71
C LYS A 97 23.26 17.27 -3.20
N THR A 98 24.16 16.78 -2.36
CA THR A 98 25.52 16.40 -2.78
C THR A 98 25.58 15.15 -3.66
N LEU A 99 24.59 14.26 -3.59
CA LEU A 99 24.50 13.06 -4.43
C LEU A 99 24.00 13.34 -5.86
N GLY A 100 23.30 14.45 -6.07
CA GLY A 100 22.67 14.80 -7.35
C GLY A 100 23.64 15.40 -8.38
N GLY A 101 24.48 16.36 -8.00
CA GLY A 101 25.29 17.13 -8.96
C GLY A 101 24.43 17.91 -9.99
N GLU A 102 24.98 18.98 -10.56
CA GLU A 102 24.27 19.77 -11.58
C GLU A 102 23.95 18.91 -12.82
N GLY A 103 22.67 18.86 -13.22
CA GLY A 103 22.22 18.20 -14.46
C GLY A 103 21.81 16.72 -14.36
N LYS A 104 21.80 16.08 -13.17
CA LYS A 104 21.35 14.68 -13.00
C LYS A 104 20.06 14.54 -12.18
N GLU A 105 19.12 15.48 -12.33
CA GLU A 105 17.82 15.44 -11.65
C GLU A 105 17.08 14.10 -11.82
N PRO A 106 17.05 13.45 -13.01
CA PRO A 106 16.37 12.16 -13.16
C PRO A 106 17.01 11.04 -12.32
N PHE A 107 18.35 11.03 -12.20
CA PHE A 107 19.07 10.06 -11.39
C PHE A 107 18.78 10.28 -9.90
N GLN A 108 18.77 11.53 -9.44
CA GLN A 108 18.42 11.88 -8.06
C GLN A 108 16.99 11.47 -7.73
N ILE A 109 16.04 11.72 -8.64
CA ILE A 109 14.63 11.33 -8.50
C ILE A 109 14.51 9.80 -8.40
N MET A 110 15.19 9.04 -9.26
CA MET A 110 15.15 7.57 -9.21
C MET A 110 15.81 7.03 -7.93
N PHE A 111 16.94 7.59 -7.52
CA PHE A 111 17.64 7.17 -6.30
C PHE A 111 16.81 7.42 -5.05
N ILE A 112 16.08 8.53 -4.98
CA ILE A 112 15.18 8.84 -3.86
C ILE A 112 13.93 7.96 -3.90
N ASN A 113 13.24 7.87 -5.04
CA ASN A 113 11.97 7.15 -5.08
C ASN A 113 12.15 5.64 -5.00
N ILE A 114 13.13 5.06 -5.70
CA ILE A 114 13.37 3.62 -5.69
C ILE A 114 14.32 3.23 -4.55
N GLY A 115 15.47 3.90 -4.43
CA GLY A 115 16.50 3.54 -3.45
C GLY A 115 16.07 3.84 -2.02
N LEU A 116 15.87 5.13 -1.69
CA LEU A 116 15.43 5.54 -0.36
C LEU A 116 14.03 4.98 -0.05
N GLY A 117 13.12 4.95 -1.03
CA GLY A 117 11.79 4.36 -0.86
C GLY A 117 11.84 2.88 -0.40
N CYS A 118 12.63 2.04 -1.08
CA CYS A 118 12.81 0.64 -0.67
C CYS A 118 13.49 0.52 0.70
N PHE A 119 14.52 1.33 0.97
CA PHE A 119 15.21 1.34 2.26
C PHE A 119 14.27 1.67 3.42
N LEU A 120 13.42 2.70 3.25
CA LEU A 120 12.45 3.11 4.27
C LEU A 120 11.50 1.95 4.63
N VAL A 121 11.08 1.14 3.67
CA VAL A 121 10.23 -0.04 3.94
C VAL A 121 10.98 -1.15 4.64
N SER A 122 12.24 -1.39 4.29
CA SER A 122 13.07 -2.37 4.99
C SER A 122 13.22 -2.05 6.48
N ILE A 123 13.21 -0.76 6.86
CA ILE A 123 13.25 -0.34 8.27
C ILE A 123 11.85 -0.17 8.90
N GLY A 124 10.78 -0.50 8.17
CA GLY A 124 9.40 -0.42 8.64
C GLY A 124 8.76 0.97 8.59
N ALA A 125 9.39 1.95 7.93
CA ALA A 125 8.83 3.28 7.69
C ALA A 125 7.99 3.30 6.39
N THR A 126 6.96 4.15 6.33
CA THR A 126 6.18 4.32 5.10
C THR A 126 6.77 5.38 4.18
N PRO A 127 7.17 5.03 2.94
CA PRO A 127 7.76 5.99 2.02
C PRO A 127 6.74 7.03 1.57
N VAL A 128 5.48 6.63 1.41
CA VAL A 128 4.37 7.52 1.03
C VAL A 128 4.17 8.69 2.00
N THR A 129 4.55 8.54 3.27
CA THR A 129 4.44 9.62 4.26
C THR A 129 5.72 10.45 4.38
N MET A 130 6.89 9.84 4.17
CA MET A 130 8.20 10.49 4.36
C MET A 130 8.78 11.12 3.09
N LEU A 131 8.58 10.51 1.92
CA LEU A 131 9.15 10.99 0.65
C LEU A 131 8.61 12.35 0.22
N PRO A 132 7.28 12.65 0.29
CA PRO A 132 6.79 13.96 -0.15
C PRO A 132 7.39 15.15 0.62
N PRO A 133 7.46 15.13 1.98
CA PRO A 133 8.16 16.18 2.73
C PRO A 133 9.63 16.36 2.36
N ILE A 134 10.35 15.25 2.12
CA ILE A 134 11.77 15.29 1.71
C ILE A 134 11.91 15.93 0.33
N MET A 135 11.06 15.56 -0.62
CA MET A 135 11.10 16.10 -1.99
C MET A 135 10.73 17.58 -2.05
N VAL A 136 9.74 18.02 -1.26
CA VAL A 136 9.43 19.45 -1.11
C VAL A 136 10.64 20.20 -0.54
N ALA A 137 11.29 19.64 0.47
CA ALA A 137 12.46 20.29 1.10
C ALA A 137 13.72 20.28 0.20
N LEU A 138 13.80 19.37 -0.77
CA LEU A 138 14.82 19.39 -1.82
C LEU A 138 14.60 20.48 -2.88
N GLY A 139 13.41 21.08 -2.95
CA GLY A 139 13.05 22.14 -3.89
C GLY A 139 12.11 21.71 -5.02
N TYR A 140 11.62 20.46 -5.01
CA TYR A 140 10.63 20.01 -5.99
C TYR A 140 9.25 20.63 -5.71
N SER A 141 8.45 20.82 -6.76
CA SER A 141 7.07 21.28 -6.61
C SER A 141 6.25 20.27 -5.79
N SER A 142 5.24 20.73 -5.05
CA SER A 142 4.37 19.85 -4.25
C SER A 142 3.69 18.76 -5.09
N MET A 143 3.39 19.05 -6.36
CA MET A 143 2.85 18.05 -7.29
C MET A 143 3.90 16.99 -7.63
N ALA A 144 5.13 17.39 -7.97
CA ALA A 144 6.20 16.45 -8.27
C ALA A 144 6.58 15.60 -7.04
N ALA A 145 6.59 16.21 -5.86
CA ALA A 145 6.89 15.54 -4.60
C ALA A 145 5.90 14.42 -4.24
N VAL A 146 4.66 14.47 -4.73
CA VAL A 146 3.67 13.40 -4.53
C VAL A 146 3.61 12.45 -5.73
N ALA A 147 3.70 12.98 -6.96
CA ALA A 147 3.61 12.18 -8.17
C ALA A 147 4.81 11.25 -8.37
N LEU A 148 6.02 11.71 -8.06
CA LEU A 148 7.24 10.94 -8.31
C LEU A 148 7.35 9.71 -7.39
N PRO A 149 7.02 9.77 -6.08
CA PRO A 149 6.90 8.58 -5.24
C PRO A 149 5.80 7.63 -5.72
N ALA A 150 4.64 8.19 -6.11
CA ALA A 150 3.51 7.40 -6.58
C ALA A 150 3.81 6.63 -7.89
N ILE A 151 4.66 7.17 -8.76
CA ILE A 151 5.06 6.49 -10.00
C ILE A 151 6.28 5.58 -9.78
N GLY A 152 7.22 5.98 -8.92
CA GLY A 152 8.48 5.27 -8.72
C GLY A 152 8.38 4.09 -7.74
N TYR A 153 7.81 4.32 -6.57
CA TYR A 153 7.82 3.36 -5.46
C TYR A 153 6.54 2.53 -5.35
N ASP A 154 5.35 3.14 -5.50
CA ASP A 154 4.08 2.44 -5.29
C ASP A 154 3.91 1.19 -6.20
N PRO A 155 4.33 1.18 -7.47
CA PRO A 155 4.28 -0.03 -8.29
C PRO A 155 5.09 -1.19 -7.69
N LEU A 156 6.25 -0.89 -7.07
CA LEU A 156 7.10 -1.92 -6.43
C LEU A 156 6.39 -2.57 -5.24
N THR A 157 5.61 -1.81 -4.46
CA THR A 157 4.79 -2.42 -3.40
C THR A 157 3.71 -3.32 -3.96
N THR A 158 3.08 -2.95 -5.08
CA THR A 158 2.08 -3.80 -5.73
C THR A 158 2.68 -5.12 -6.18
N PHE A 159 3.90 -5.11 -6.75
CA PHE A 159 4.62 -6.34 -7.08
C PHE A 159 4.98 -7.17 -5.82
N ALA A 160 5.35 -6.51 -4.72
CA ALA A 160 5.60 -7.21 -3.45
C ALA A 160 4.32 -7.85 -2.87
N LEU A 161 3.16 -7.20 -3.01
CA LEU A 161 1.87 -7.75 -2.58
C LEU A 161 1.45 -8.99 -3.39
N LEU A 162 1.99 -9.19 -4.60
CA LEU A 162 1.74 -10.39 -5.39
C LEU A 162 2.30 -11.67 -4.72
N ALA A 163 3.23 -11.53 -3.78
CA ALA A 163 3.67 -12.64 -2.93
C ALA A 163 2.59 -13.10 -1.94
N ILE A 164 1.64 -12.24 -1.55
CA ILE A 164 0.60 -12.57 -0.55
C ILE A 164 -0.30 -13.71 -1.04
N PRO A 165 -0.88 -13.68 -2.25
CA PRO A 165 -1.62 -14.82 -2.80
C PRO A 165 -0.82 -16.13 -2.79
N ALA A 166 0.49 -16.09 -3.10
CA ALA A 166 1.34 -17.27 -3.09
C ALA A 166 1.49 -17.86 -1.68
N VAL A 167 1.73 -17.01 -0.67
CA VAL A 167 1.82 -17.44 0.74
C VAL A 167 0.48 -17.96 1.26
N ILE A 168 -0.64 -17.32 0.87
CA ILE A 168 -1.98 -17.79 1.23
C ILE A 168 -2.24 -19.16 0.59
N PHE A 169 -1.94 -19.33 -0.69
CA PHE A 169 -2.11 -20.60 -1.39
C PHE A 169 -1.30 -21.72 -0.74
N GLN A 170 -0.04 -21.45 -0.39
CA GLN A 170 0.79 -22.37 0.39
C GLN A 170 0.12 -22.73 1.72
N SER A 171 -0.36 -21.73 2.47
CA SER A 171 -1.00 -21.96 3.78
C SER A 171 -2.27 -22.81 3.69
N VAL A 172 -3.02 -22.71 2.59
CA VAL A 172 -4.25 -23.49 2.36
C VAL A 172 -3.90 -24.93 1.98
N ILE A 173 -2.94 -25.13 1.08
CA ILE A 173 -2.49 -26.46 0.67
C ILE A 173 -1.86 -27.22 1.84
N SER A 174 -0.99 -26.59 2.62
CA SER A 174 -0.36 -27.24 3.78
C SER A 174 -1.40 -27.69 4.82
N LYS A 175 -2.50 -26.95 5.00
CA LYS A 175 -3.61 -27.36 5.87
C LYS A 175 -4.43 -28.52 5.31
N LEU A 176 -4.55 -28.64 3.99
CA LEU A 176 -5.32 -29.70 3.33
C LEU A 176 -4.58 -31.04 3.27
N PHE A 177 -3.26 -31.02 3.09
CA PHE A 177 -2.46 -32.24 2.89
C PHE A 177 -1.63 -32.66 4.12
N GLY A 178 -1.78 -31.97 5.27
CA GLY A 178 -1.18 -32.39 6.55
C GLY A 178 0.36 -32.39 6.60
N GLY A 179 1.02 -31.78 5.62
CA GLY A 179 2.47 -31.72 5.49
C GLY A 179 2.97 -30.29 5.31
N ALA A 180 4.09 -29.97 5.98
CA ALA A 180 4.86 -28.78 5.67
C ALA A 180 5.29 -28.84 4.20
N PHE A 181 4.83 -27.87 3.40
CA PHE A 181 5.43 -27.68 2.08
C PHE A 181 6.90 -27.28 2.31
N PRO A 182 7.84 -27.81 1.52
CA PRO A 182 9.26 -27.50 1.71
C PRO A 182 9.44 -25.99 1.70
N THR A 183 10.04 -25.47 2.77
CA THR A 183 10.46 -24.07 2.84
C THR A 183 11.41 -23.77 1.68
N LEU A 184 11.45 -22.53 1.19
CA LEU A 184 12.33 -22.12 0.07
C LEU A 184 13.81 -22.52 0.27
N ALA A 185 14.24 -22.72 1.52
CA ALA A 185 15.55 -23.26 1.89
C ALA A 185 15.83 -24.71 1.44
N GLU A 186 14.79 -25.51 1.15
CA GLU A 186 14.89 -26.90 0.71
C GLU A 186 14.74 -27.06 -0.82
N SER A 187 14.35 -26.00 -1.53
CA SER A 187 14.11 -26.03 -2.99
C SER A 187 15.31 -25.64 -3.86
N GLY A 188 16.50 -25.43 -3.28
CA GLY A 188 17.73 -25.26 -4.03
C GLY A 188 17.84 -23.96 -4.85
N PHE A 189 17.30 -22.86 -4.32
CA PHE A 189 17.66 -21.49 -4.74
C PHE A 189 18.48 -20.81 -3.65
#